data_AF-A0A368R498-F1
#
_entry.id   AF-A0A368R498-F1
#
_cell.length_a   1.000
_cell.length_b   1.000
_cell.length_c   1.000
_cell.angle_alpha   90.00
_cell.angle_beta   90.00
_cell.angle_gamma   90.00
#
_symmetry.space_group_name_H-M   'P 1'
#
loop_
_entity.id
_entity.type
_entity.pdbx_description
1 polymer ?
#
loop_
_entity_poly.entity_id
_entity_poly.type
_entity_poly.pdbx_seq_one_letter_code
_entity_poly.pdbx_strand_id
1 'polypeptide(L)'
;MGRSAHAASALVAAYAAGGDGAAARAALLDARGCGATPVVWNALISGHSRGKRFAESCRSFADMVRAGATPTPVTYVSVLSACGKGGDLLLGVQVHKRVLESGVLPDLKVENALVDMYAECAEMDSARRLFDGMQVRNVVSWTSLVSGLARLGQVDHARELFDSMPERDTVSWTAMIDGYVQAARFREALEMFREMQYSNVRADEFTMVSVITACTKLGALEMGEWVRVYMSRQGIKLDVFVGNALIDMYSKCGSVERALGVFKEMHSRDKFTWTAIILGLAVNGHGEEAIDMFHRMIRVWEAPDEVTFIGVLTACTHAGLVDKGREFFRSMIHSYKIAPNVVHYGCMIDLLGRAGKITEALETIDQMPVTPNSTILGTLLAACRVHGNLDIGELVAKRLLELDPENSTVYILLSNMYAKSNRWEDVRRLRQSIMEKGIKKEPGCSLIEMNGMIHEFVAGDRSHPMSNEIYSKLENIITDLENLGYSPDITEVFVEVAEKEKQKIIYWHSEKLAISFALLSSEPNTVIRIVKNLRMCLDCHSAIKLISRLYGREVVVRDRTRFHHFRHGFCSCKDYW
;
A
#
# COMPACT_ATOMS: atom_id res chain seq x y z
N MET A 1 17.14 -50.86 -18.93
CA MET A 1 17.97 -50.29 -17.84
C MET A 1 17.06 -49.41 -16.99
N GLY A 2 16.78 -49.84 -15.76
CA GLY A 2 15.77 -49.23 -14.90
C GLY A 2 16.20 -47.84 -14.40
N ARG A 3 15.36 -46.83 -14.64
CA ARG A 3 15.44 -45.57 -13.89
C ARG A 3 15.12 -45.88 -12.43
N SER A 4 15.97 -45.44 -11.51
CA SER A 4 15.73 -45.60 -10.07
C SER A 4 14.46 -44.84 -9.66
N ALA A 5 13.70 -45.35 -8.70
CA ALA A 5 12.48 -44.71 -8.18
C ALA A 5 12.72 -43.25 -7.73
N HIS A 6 13.94 -42.93 -7.30
CA HIS A 6 14.35 -41.57 -6.96
C HIS A 6 14.42 -40.63 -8.18
N ALA A 7 15.01 -41.07 -9.30
CA ALA A 7 15.06 -40.26 -10.52
C ALA A 7 13.66 -39.98 -11.08
N ALA A 8 12.77 -40.97 -11.00
CA ALA A 8 11.36 -40.81 -11.39
C ALA A 8 10.62 -39.80 -10.47
N SER A 9 10.83 -39.90 -9.15
CA SER A 9 10.19 -38.98 -8.19
C SER A 9 10.63 -37.51 -8.36
N ALA A 10 11.91 -37.26 -8.62
CA ALA A 10 12.43 -35.92 -8.86
C ALA A 10 11.86 -35.30 -10.16
N LEU A 11 11.77 -36.10 -11.22
CA LEU A 11 11.20 -35.68 -12.49
C LEU A 11 9.71 -35.33 -12.37
N VAL A 12 8.94 -36.18 -11.66
CA VAL A 12 7.52 -35.94 -11.38
C VAL A 12 7.32 -34.66 -10.58
N ALA A 13 8.11 -34.44 -9.51
CA ALA A 13 8.01 -33.22 -8.71
C ALA A 13 8.34 -31.96 -9.51
N ALA A 14 9.33 -32.02 -10.42
CA ALA A 14 9.71 -30.90 -11.27
C ALA A 14 8.61 -30.52 -12.26
N TYR A 15 8.03 -31.50 -12.98
CA TYR A 15 6.89 -31.23 -13.88
C TYR A 15 5.66 -30.72 -13.13
N ALA A 16 5.37 -31.33 -11.97
CA ALA A 16 4.26 -30.92 -11.11
C ALA A 16 4.44 -29.53 -10.50
N ALA A 17 5.68 -29.07 -10.28
CA ALA A 17 6.02 -27.72 -9.84
C ALA A 17 6.09 -26.71 -11.01
N GLY A 18 6.36 -27.16 -12.24
CA GLY A 18 6.33 -26.34 -13.45
C GLY A 18 4.93 -26.11 -14.04
N GLY A 19 3.96 -26.96 -13.74
CA GLY A 19 2.57 -26.84 -14.21
C GLY A 19 2.22 -27.72 -15.40
N ASP A 20 3.15 -28.57 -15.82
CA ASP A 20 2.87 -29.60 -16.80
C ASP A 20 2.30 -30.84 -16.09
N GLY A 21 1.03 -30.72 -15.67
CA GLY A 21 0.30 -31.80 -15.00
C GLY A 21 0.14 -33.04 -15.88
N ALA A 22 0.15 -32.87 -17.21
CA ALA A 22 0.08 -33.97 -18.16
C ALA A 22 1.41 -34.75 -18.21
N ALA A 23 2.55 -34.07 -18.30
CA ALA A 23 3.87 -34.69 -18.23
C ALA A 23 4.14 -35.30 -16.85
N ALA A 24 3.70 -34.64 -15.77
CA ALA A 24 3.81 -35.18 -14.41
C ALA A 24 3.01 -36.50 -14.26
N ARG A 25 1.78 -36.55 -14.82
CA ARG A 25 0.95 -37.77 -14.86
C ARG A 25 1.52 -38.85 -15.78
N ALA A 26 2.07 -38.47 -16.94
CA ALA A 26 2.72 -39.41 -17.86
C ALA A 26 3.97 -40.04 -17.22
N ALA A 27 4.80 -39.24 -16.55
CA ALA A 27 5.97 -39.70 -15.79
C ALA A 27 5.57 -40.60 -14.60
N LEU A 28 4.43 -40.33 -13.96
CA LEU A 28 3.86 -41.21 -12.94
C LEU A 28 3.40 -42.56 -13.52
N LEU A 29 2.77 -42.57 -14.70
CA LEU A 29 2.33 -43.78 -15.40
C LEU A 29 3.52 -44.61 -15.88
N ASP A 30 4.58 -43.98 -16.38
CA ASP A 30 5.83 -44.66 -16.75
C ASP A 30 6.50 -45.32 -15.53
N ALA A 31 6.41 -44.67 -14.36
CA ALA A 31 6.85 -45.24 -13.08
C ALA A 31 5.95 -46.39 -12.56
N ARG A 32 4.69 -46.55 -13.04
CA ARG A 32 3.81 -47.66 -12.65
C ARG A 32 4.31 -49.02 -13.12
N GLY A 33 5.10 -49.07 -14.20
CA GLY A 33 5.74 -50.31 -14.68
C GLY A 33 6.68 -50.96 -13.64
N CYS A 34 7.08 -50.22 -12.61
CA CYS A 34 7.97 -50.67 -11.53
C CYS A 34 7.28 -50.77 -10.15
N GLY A 35 5.95 -50.66 -10.09
CA GLY A 35 5.18 -50.55 -8.83
C GLY A 35 5.19 -49.10 -8.33
N ALA A 36 4.06 -48.40 -8.44
CA ALA A 36 3.95 -47.02 -7.98
C ALA A 36 4.06 -46.94 -6.45
N THR A 37 5.28 -46.70 -5.97
CA THR A 37 5.56 -46.52 -4.54
C THR A 37 4.91 -45.23 -4.02
N PRO A 38 4.47 -45.17 -2.75
CA PRO A 38 3.96 -43.95 -2.11
C PRO A 38 4.87 -42.72 -2.26
N VAL A 39 6.17 -42.93 -2.47
CA VAL A 39 7.19 -41.90 -2.71
C VAL A 39 6.89 -41.07 -3.97
N VAL A 40 6.46 -41.70 -5.07
CA VAL A 40 6.21 -40.99 -6.34
C VAL A 40 4.92 -40.16 -6.27
N TRP A 41 3.89 -40.67 -5.58
CA TRP A 41 2.67 -39.92 -5.29
C TRP A 41 2.95 -38.72 -4.36
N ASN A 42 3.76 -38.92 -3.32
CA ASN A 42 4.16 -37.82 -2.43
C ASN A 42 4.93 -36.72 -3.19
N ALA A 43 5.81 -37.10 -4.11
CA ALA A 43 6.53 -36.17 -4.96
C ALA A 43 5.58 -35.37 -5.88
N LEU A 44 4.55 -36.03 -6.43
CA LEU A 44 3.52 -35.37 -7.25
C LEU A 44 2.69 -34.36 -6.43
N ILE A 45 2.14 -34.80 -5.30
CA ILE A 45 1.29 -33.99 -4.41
C ILE A 45 2.10 -32.77 -3.91
N SER A 46 3.30 -33.00 -3.38
CA SER A 46 4.16 -31.92 -2.90
C SER A 46 4.65 -31.00 -4.03
N GLY A 47 4.88 -31.52 -5.24
CA GLY A 47 5.22 -30.73 -6.42
C GLY A 47 4.11 -29.76 -6.83
N HIS A 48 2.86 -30.24 -6.92
CA HIS A 48 1.71 -29.38 -7.19
C HIS A 48 1.50 -28.33 -6.09
N SER A 49 1.66 -28.73 -4.82
CA SER A 49 1.55 -27.82 -3.67
C SER A 49 2.62 -26.70 -3.72
N ARG A 50 3.88 -27.04 -4.02
CA ARG A 50 4.96 -26.05 -4.23
C ARG A 50 4.68 -25.10 -5.40
N GLY A 51 4.05 -25.60 -6.45
CA GLY A 51 3.60 -24.81 -7.59
C GLY A 51 2.33 -23.97 -7.36
N LYS A 52 1.83 -23.86 -6.11
CA LYS A 52 0.58 -23.19 -5.72
C LYS A 52 -0.67 -23.72 -6.45
N ARG A 53 -0.62 -24.95 -6.97
CA ARG A 53 -1.74 -25.63 -7.63
C ARG A 53 -2.42 -26.57 -6.63
N PHE A 54 -3.02 -25.97 -5.61
CA PHE A 54 -3.60 -26.70 -4.48
C PHE A 54 -4.69 -27.69 -4.90
N ALA A 55 -5.58 -27.28 -5.83
CA ALA A 55 -6.61 -28.17 -6.37
C ALA A 55 -6.04 -29.42 -7.09
N GLU A 56 -4.91 -29.29 -7.79
CA GLU A 56 -4.25 -30.44 -8.44
C GLU A 56 -3.54 -31.35 -7.45
N SER A 57 -2.96 -30.78 -6.40
CA SER A 57 -2.42 -31.54 -5.26
C SER A 57 -3.52 -32.39 -4.62
N CYS A 58 -4.67 -31.78 -4.32
CA CYS A 58 -5.86 -32.44 -3.79
C CYS A 58 -6.40 -33.54 -4.72
N ARG A 59 -6.49 -33.28 -6.03
CA ARG A 59 -6.87 -34.30 -7.03
C ARG A 59 -5.88 -35.47 -7.07
N SER A 60 -4.59 -35.19 -6.99
CA SER A 60 -3.53 -36.21 -7.01
C SER A 60 -3.62 -37.13 -5.79
N PHE A 61 -4.00 -36.60 -4.62
CA PHE A 61 -4.29 -37.42 -3.44
C PHE A 61 -5.51 -38.33 -3.66
N ALA A 62 -6.61 -37.80 -4.22
CA ALA A 62 -7.78 -38.61 -4.54
C ALA A 62 -7.43 -39.73 -5.54
N ASP A 63 -6.58 -39.44 -6.54
CA ASP A 63 -6.11 -40.41 -7.53
C ASP A 63 -5.20 -41.48 -6.88
N MET A 64 -4.33 -41.11 -5.93
CA MET A 64 -3.52 -42.04 -5.14
C MET A 64 -4.37 -43.03 -4.36
N VAL A 65 -5.40 -42.53 -3.69
CA VAL A 65 -6.34 -43.35 -2.91
C VAL A 65 -7.13 -44.30 -3.82
N ARG A 66 -7.62 -43.83 -4.98
CA ARG A 66 -8.32 -44.69 -5.96
C ARG A 66 -7.40 -45.76 -6.55
N ALA A 67 -6.10 -45.49 -6.64
CA ALA A 67 -5.11 -46.46 -7.09
C ALA A 67 -4.73 -47.49 -6.00
N GLY A 68 -5.33 -47.44 -4.81
CA GLY A 68 -5.07 -48.37 -3.71
C GLY A 68 -3.74 -48.16 -2.99
N ALA A 69 -3.04 -47.05 -3.25
CA ALA A 69 -1.80 -46.73 -2.53
C ALA A 69 -2.10 -46.20 -1.13
N THR A 70 -1.36 -46.69 -0.13
CA THR A 70 -1.55 -46.28 1.27
C THR A 70 -0.92 -44.91 1.55
N PRO A 71 -1.69 -43.93 2.06
CA PRO A 71 -1.14 -42.66 2.50
C PRO A 71 -0.14 -42.85 3.65
N THR A 72 0.89 -42.01 3.65
CA THR A 72 1.92 -41.95 4.70
C THR A 72 1.79 -40.61 5.46
N PRO A 73 2.43 -40.44 6.63
CA PRO A 73 2.46 -39.14 7.32
C PRO A 73 2.88 -37.98 6.41
N VAL A 74 3.87 -38.20 5.53
CA VAL A 74 4.32 -37.20 4.53
C VAL A 74 3.24 -36.86 3.51
N THR A 75 2.44 -37.86 3.11
CA THR A 75 1.26 -37.66 2.24
C THR A 75 0.25 -36.76 2.92
N TYR A 76 -0.08 -37.06 4.18
CA TYR A 76 -1.06 -36.32 4.96
C TYR A 76 -0.64 -34.86 5.18
N VAL A 77 0.60 -34.61 5.60
CA VAL A 77 1.12 -33.23 5.75
C VAL A 77 1.03 -32.45 4.42
N SER A 78 1.41 -33.07 3.31
CA SER A 78 1.42 -32.42 1.99
C SER A 78 0.01 -32.07 1.50
N VAL A 79 -0.95 -32.99 1.66
CA VAL A 79 -2.35 -32.76 1.22
C VAL A 79 -3.08 -31.82 2.18
N LEU A 80 -2.87 -31.92 3.49
CA LEU A 80 -3.47 -31.00 4.48
C LEU A 80 -3.00 -29.57 4.25
N SER A 81 -1.69 -29.37 4.01
CA SER A 81 -1.16 -28.05 3.64
C SER A 81 -1.79 -27.51 2.35
N ALA A 82 -2.06 -28.39 1.36
CA ALA A 82 -2.75 -27.98 0.14
C ALA A 82 -4.24 -27.66 0.39
N CYS A 83 -4.93 -28.41 1.25
CA CYS A 83 -6.32 -28.13 1.62
C CYS A 83 -6.42 -26.78 2.34
N GLY A 84 -5.56 -26.52 3.33
CA GLY A 84 -5.54 -25.25 4.06
C GLY A 84 -5.29 -24.06 3.14
N LYS A 85 -4.16 -24.08 2.41
CA LYS A 85 -3.80 -22.98 1.49
C LYS A 85 -4.77 -22.81 0.31
N GLY A 86 -5.47 -23.88 -0.06
CA GLY A 86 -6.50 -23.87 -1.10
C GLY A 86 -7.91 -23.52 -0.59
N GLY A 87 -8.11 -23.43 0.73
CA GLY A 87 -9.43 -23.24 1.35
C GLY A 87 -10.40 -24.42 1.17
N ASP A 88 -9.91 -25.62 0.85
CA ASP A 88 -10.74 -26.82 0.66
C ASP A 88 -10.99 -27.54 1.99
N LEU A 89 -11.82 -26.92 2.82
CA LEU A 89 -12.18 -27.44 4.14
C LEU A 89 -12.85 -28.82 4.05
N LEU A 90 -13.70 -29.05 3.04
CA LEU A 90 -14.43 -30.31 2.89
C LEU A 90 -13.45 -31.48 2.70
N LEU A 91 -12.49 -31.34 1.80
CA LEU A 91 -11.46 -32.35 1.61
C LEU A 91 -10.56 -32.46 2.85
N GLY A 92 -10.21 -31.34 3.47
CA GLY A 92 -9.45 -31.31 4.72
C GLY A 92 -10.07 -32.16 5.82
N VAL A 93 -11.39 -32.05 6.03
CA VAL A 93 -12.16 -32.88 6.98
C VAL A 93 -12.15 -34.36 6.59
N GLN A 94 -12.28 -34.68 5.29
CA GLN A 94 -12.20 -36.07 4.82
C GLN A 94 -10.81 -36.69 5.04
N VAL A 95 -9.76 -35.91 4.81
CA VAL A 95 -8.37 -36.30 5.08
C VAL A 95 -8.18 -36.51 6.58
N HIS A 96 -8.67 -35.61 7.43
CA HIS A 96 -8.60 -35.76 8.88
C HIS A 96 -9.28 -37.05 9.36
N LYS A 97 -10.48 -37.38 8.85
CA LYS A 97 -11.14 -38.66 9.16
C LYS A 97 -10.27 -39.86 8.79
N ARG A 98 -9.63 -39.84 7.61
CA ARG A 98 -8.71 -40.91 7.17
C ARG A 98 -7.45 -40.99 8.03
N VAL A 99 -6.94 -39.87 8.53
CA VAL A 99 -5.81 -39.84 9.47
C VAL A 99 -6.17 -40.63 10.72
N LEU A 100 -7.36 -40.40 11.28
CA LEU A 100 -7.86 -41.14 12.44
C LEU A 100 -8.00 -42.65 12.16
N GLU A 101 -8.60 -43.01 11.02
CA GLU A 101 -8.80 -44.41 10.60
C GLU A 101 -7.48 -45.15 10.33
N SER A 102 -6.44 -44.44 9.89
CA SER A 102 -5.12 -45.02 9.59
C SER A 102 -4.27 -45.34 10.82
N GLY A 103 -4.66 -44.84 12.01
CA GLY A 103 -3.88 -45.01 13.24
C GLY A 103 -2.52 -44.32 13.23
N VAL A 104 -2.31 -43.34 12.34
CA VAL A 104 -1.05 -42.57 12.24
C VAL A 104 -0.87 -41.62 13.44
N LEU A 105 -1.94 -41.26 14.13
CA LEU A 105 -1.84 -40.48 15.36
C LEU A 105 -1.42 -41.36 16.55
N PRO A 106 -0.62 -40.84 17.50
CA PRO A 106 -0.10 -39.47 17.55
C PRO A 106 1.19 -39.31 16.71
N ASP A 107 1.14 -38.49 15.66
CA ASP A 107 2.31 -37.99 14.92
C ASP A 107 2.28 -36.46 14.92
N LEU A 108 3.24 -35.84 15.59
CA LEU A 108 3.28 -34.39 15.82
C LEU A 108 3.25 -33.58 14.51
N LYS A 109 3.85 -34.09 13.42
CA LYS A 109 3.85 -33.37 12.14
C LYS A 109 2.47 -33.39 11.51
N VAL A 110 1.76 -34.51 11.61
CA VAL A 110 0.37 -34.64 11.12
C VAL A 110 -0.58 -33.82 11.99
N GLU A 111 -0.43 -33.83 13.32
CA GLU A 111 -1.23 -32.99 14.23
C GLU A 111 -1.04 -31.50 13.94
N ASN A 112 0.20 -31.04 13.78
CA ASN A 112 0.49 -29.65 13.39
C ASN A 112 -0.14 -29.30 12.04
N ALA A 113 -0.04 -30.19 11.05
CA ALA A 113 -0.63 -29.96 9.73
C ALA A 113 -2.17 -29.93 9.77
N LEU A 114 -2.82 -30.66 10.69
CA LEU A 114 -4.26 -30.60 10.90
C LEU A 114 -4.66 -29.26 11.53
N VAL A 115 -3.97 -28.82 12.59
CA VAL A 115 -4.22 -27.51 13.22
C VAL A 115 -4.05 -26.39 12.19
N ASP A 116 -2.96 -26.42 11.42
CA ASP A 116 -2.68 -25.46 10.35
C ASP A 116 -3.77 -25.45 9.28
N MET A 117 -4.21 -26.63 8.81
CA MET A 117 -5.26 -26.75 7.80
C MET A 117 -6.59 -26.13 8.27
N TYR A 118 -7.02 -26.41 9.50
CA TYR A 118 -8.25 -25.82 10.03
C TYR A 118 -8.12 -24.31 10.25
N ALA A 119 -6.98 -23.84 10.76
CA ALA A 119 -6.72 -22.42 10.95
C ALA A 119 -6.72 -21.66 9.61
N GLU A 120 -6.06 -22.19 8.59
CA GLU A 120 -6.02 -21.65 7.22
C GLU A 120 -7.41 -21.60 6.56
N CYS A 121 -8.26 -22.58 6.85
CA CYS A 121 -9.65 -22.66 6.40
C CYS A 121 -10.63 -21.82 7.25
N ALA A 122 -10.14 -20.95 8.14
CA ALA A 122 -10.96 -20.12 9.04
C ALA A 122 -11.83 -20.90 10.06
N GLU A 123 -11.55 -22.19 10.29
CA GLU A 123 -12.27 -23.05 11.24
C GLU A 123 -11.53 -23.11 12.59
N MET A 124 -11.45 -21.97 13.26
CA MET A 124 -10.64 -21.81 14.47
C MET A 124 -11.11 -22.67 15.65
N ASP A 125 -12.40 -22.97 15.76
CA ASP A 125 -12.92 -23.84 16.82
C ASP A 125 -12.35 -25.26 16.69
N SER A 126 -12.31 -25.78 15.45
CA SER A 126 -11.77 -27.12 15.16
C SER A 126 -10.26 -27.15 15.37
N ALA A 127 -9.55 -26.09 14.92
CA ALA A 127 -8.12 -25.93 15.14
C ALA A 127 -7.78 -25.91 16.64
N ARG A 128 -8.55 -25.15 17.44
CA ARG A 128 -8.35 -25.03 18.88
C ARG A 128 -8.62 -26.33 19.63
N ARG A 129 -9.70 -27.04 19.30
CA ARG A 129 -10.00 -28.35 19.90
C ARG A 129 -8.88 -29.37 19.64
N LEU A 130 -8.34 -29.40 18.42
CA LEU A 130 -7.21 -30.27 18.09
C LEU A 130 -5.98 -29.90 18.89
N PHE A 131 -5.64 -28.60 18.92
CA PHE A 131 -4.50 -28.08 19.67
C PHE A 131 -4.59 -28.39 21.17
N ASP A 132 -5.77 -28.20 21.78
CA ASP A 132 -5.99 -28.50 23.19
C ASP A 132 -5.87 -30.01 23.48
N GLY A 133 -6.19 -30.86 22.51
CA GLY A 133 -6.05 -32.33 22.59
C GLY A 133 -4.64 -32.87 22.36
N MET A 134 -3.69 -32.07 21.85
CA MET A 134 -2.32 -32.51 21.60
C MET A 134 -1.57 -32.84 22.90
N GLN A 135 -0.86 -33.97 22.93
CA GLN A 135 -0.02 -34.35 24.08
C GLN A 135 1.23 -33.48 24.20
N VAL A 136 1.81 -33.09 23.06
CA VAL A 136 2.98 -32.22 22.97
C VAL A 136 2.66 -31.08 22.03
N ARG A 137 2.84 -29.84 22.50
CA ARG A 137 2.65 -28.62 21.70
C ARG A 137 4.00 -27.96 21.51
N ASN A 138 4.34 -27.61 20.28
CA ASN A 138 5.59 -26.95 19.93
C ASN A 138 5.33 -25.60 19.28
N VAL A 139 6.38 -24.82 19.02
CA VAL A 139 6.27 -23.47 18.44
C VAL A 139 5.42 -23.45 17.17
N VAL A 140 5.47 -24.51 16.35
CA VAL A 140 4.67 -24.63 15.12
C VAL A 140 3.17 -24.71 15.42
N SER A 141 2.72 -25.55 16.34
CA SER A 141 1.28 -25.67 16.65
C SER A 141 0.69 -24.38 17.22
N TRP A 142 1.46 -23.68 18.06
CA TRP A 142 1.09 -22.35 18.56
C TRP A 142 1.03 -21.31 17.44
N THR A 143 2.05 -21.27 16.57
CA THR A 143 2.16 -20.28 15.49
C THR A 143 1.04 -20.44 14.46
N SER A 144 0.58 -21.66 14.17
CA SER A 144 -0.57 -21.89 13.28
C SER A 144 -1.85 -21.24 13.84
N LEU A 145 -2.10 -21.32 15.15
CA LEU A 145 -3.25 -20.64 15.75
C LEU A 145 -3.11 -19.11 15.75
N VAL A 146 -1.92 -18.59 16.09
CA VAL A 146 -1.63 -17.14 16.03
C VAL A 146 -1.87 -16.59 14.63
N SER A 147 -1.33 -17.27 13.61
CA SER A 147 -1.46 -16.86 12.20
C SER A 147 -2.92 -16.92 11.72
N GLY A 148 -3.66 -17.97 12.12
CA GLY A 148 -5.09 -18.09 11.81
C GLY A 148 -5.92 -16.96 12.42
N LEU A 149 -5.73 -16.67 13.70
CA LEU A 149 -6.43 -15.57 14.40
C LEU A 149 -6.10 -14.20 13.78
N ALA A 150 -4.83 -13.96 13.48
CA ALA A 150 -4.38 -12.73 12.83
C ALA A 150 -5.07 -12.53 11.47
N ARG A 151 -5.18 -13.58 10.65
CA ARG A 151 -5.86 -13.54 9.35
C ARG A 151 -7.36 -13.30 9.45
N LEU A 152 -7.99 -13.70 10.55
CA LEU A 152 -9.40 -13.39 10.84
C LEU A 152 -9.60 -11.96 11.38
N GLY A 153 -8.53 -11.17 11.48
CA GLY A 153 -8.57 -9.83 12.08
C GLY A 153 -8.66 -9.84 13.60
N GLN A 154 -8.61 -11.00 14.26
CA GLN A 154 -8.63 -11.15 15.71
C GLN A 154 -7.22 -11.02 16.30
N VAL A 155 -6.54 -9.92 15.96
CA VAL A 155 -5.12 -9.72 16.26
C VAL A 155 -4.86 -9.61 17.77
N ASP A 156 -5.82 -9.14 18.58
CA ASP A 156 -5.69 -9.09 20.04
C ASP A 156 -5.69 -10.50 20.65
N HIS A 157 -6.60 -11.39 20.23
CA HIS A 157 -6.56 -12.80 20.63
C HIS A 157 -5.29 -13.51 20.13
N ALA A 158 -4.81 -13.16 18.94
CA ALA A 158 -3.53 -13.66 18.43
C ALA A 158 -2.36 -13.25 19.33
N ARG A 159 -2.35 -11.98 19.80
CA ARG A 159 -1.36 -11.45 20.74
C ARG A 159 -1.43 -12.18 22.09
N GLU A 160 -2.62 -12.40 22.64
CA GLU A 160 -2.79 -13.16 23.88
C GLU A 160 -2.23 -14.58 23.77
N LEU A 161 -2.52 -15.26 22.65
CA LEU A 161 -1.97 -16.60 22.39
C LEU A 161 -0.44 -16.56 22.27
N PHE A 162 0.09 -15.58 21.53
CA PHE A 162 1.53 -15.38 21.37
C PHE A 162 2.23 -15.13 22.71
N ASP A 163 1.62 -14.32 23.59
CA ASP A 163 2.13 -14.02 24.93
C ASP A 163 2.12 -15.25 25.85
N SER A 164 1.23 -16.21 25.58
CA SER A 164 1.17 -17.50 26.30
C SER A 164 2.15 -18.57 25.79
N MET A 165 2.83 -18.33 24.66
CA MET A 165 3.79 -19.29 24.09
C MET A 165 5.00 -19.49 25.02
N PRO A 166 5.34 -20.74 25.41
CA PRO A 166 6.50 -21.02 26.25
C PRO A 166 7.83 -20.71 25.56
N GLU A 167 7.89 -20.96 24.26
CA GLU A 167 9.05 -20.69 23.40
C GLU A 167 8.57 -19.98 22.14
N ARG A 168 9.38 -19.04 21.64
CA ARG A 168 9.10 -18.24 20.45
C ARG A 168 10.31 -18.25 19.54
N ASP A 169 10.10 -18.55 18.27
CA ASP A 169 11.11 -18.48 17.23
C ASP A 169 10.82 -17.33 16.24
N THR A 170 11.73 -17.10 15.29
CA THR A 170 11.58 -16.08 14.25
C THR A 170 10.25 -16.18 13.50
N VAL A 171 9.72 -17.38 13.28
CA VAL A 171 8.45 -17.59 12.55
C VAL A 171 7.27 -17.07 13.37
N SER A 172 7.22 -17.40 14.66
CA SER A 172 6.16 -16.92 15.56
C SER A 172 6.15 -15.38 15.70
N TRP A 173 7.34 -14.76 15.82
CA TRP A 173 7.46 -13.29 15.85
C TRP A 173 7.00 -12.67 14.53
N THR A 174 7.42 -13.23 13.40
CA THR A 174 7.03 -12.76 12.07
C THR A 174 5.52 -12.84 11.86
N ALA A 175 4.88 -13.94 12.29
CA ALA A 175 3.43 -14.10 12.21
C ALA A 175 2.69 -13.01 12.99
N MET A 176 3.16 -12.65 14.18
CA MET A 176 2.54 -11.60 14.99
C MET A 176 2.76 -10.21 14.39
N ILE A 177 3.97 -9.90 13.93
CA ILE A 177 4.30 -8.63 13.25
C ILE A 177 3.45 -8.47 11.98
N ASP A 178 3.39 -9.49 11.13
CA ASP A 178 2.57 -9.47 9.92
C ASP A 178 1.08 -9.34 10.25
N GLY A 179 0.61 -10.05 11.29
CA GLY A 179 -0.77 -9.92 11.79
C GLY A 179 -1.16 -8.49 12.14
N TYR A 180 -0.29 -7.75 12.83
CA TYR A 180 -0.53 -6.32 13.10
C TYR A 180 -0.53 -5.48 11.82
N VAL A 181 0.35 -5.76 10.85
CA VAL A 181 0.38 -5.07 9.55
C VAL A 181 -0.92 -5.30 8.78
N GLN A 182 -1.42 -6.54 8.72
CA GLN A 182 -2.69 -6.87 8.05
C GLN A 182 -3.89 -6.20 8.74
N ALA A 183 -3.85 -6.07 10.06
CA ALA A 183 -4.85 -5.34 10.85
C ALA A 183 -4.71 -3.81 10.78
N ALA A 184 -3.80 -3.27 9.95
CA ALA A 184 -3.48 -1.85 9.84
C ALA A 184 -3.00 -1.18 11.15
N ARG A 185 -2.48 -1.97 12.10
CA ARG A 185 -1.95 -1.56 13.40
C ARG A 185 -0.43 -1.42 13.34
N PHE A 186 0.03 -0.48 12.52
CA PHE A 186 1.43 -0.38 12.12
C PHE A 186 2.38 0.02 13.27
N ARG A 187 1.90 0.77 14.26
CA ARG A 187 2.72 1.17 15.42
C ARG A 187 3.03 -0.05 16.28
N GLU A 188 2.02 -0.87 16.57
CA GLU A 188 2.18 -2.12 17.32
C GLU A 188 3.08 -3.11 16.57
N ALA A 189 3.01 -3.16 15.23
CA ALA A 189 3.93 -3.97 14.43
C ALA A 189 5.42 -3.57 14.65
N LEU A 190 5.70 -2.26 14.75
CA LEU A 190 7.06 -1.77 15.03
C LEU A 190 7.47 -2.01 16.49
N GLU A 191 6.54 -1.93 17.44
CA GLU A 191 6.77 -2.28 18.84
C GLU A 191 7.10 -3.77 19.00
N MET A 192 6.35 -4.65 18.34
CA MET A 192 6.63 -6.08 18.27
C MET A 192 8.04 -6.38 17.74
N PHE A 193 8.49 -5.66 16.71
CA PHE A 193 9.84 -5.81 16.19
C PHE A 193 10.91 -5.38 17.21
N ARG A 194 10.66 -4.33 18.00
CA ARG A 194 11.55 -3.93 19.11
C ARG A 194 11.57 -5.01 20.20
N GLU A 195 10.43 -5.57 20.58
CA GLU A 195 10.35 -6.68 21.55
C GLU A 195 11.11 -7.93 21.07
N MET A 196 11.01 -8.27 19.78
CA MET A 196 11.76 -9.35 19.15
C MET A 196 13.27 -9.15 19.30
N GLN A 197 13.74 -7.91 19.10
CA GLN A 197 15.15 -7.55 19.24
C GLN A 197 15.63 -7.60 20.68
N TYR A 198 14.84 -7.14 21.64
CA TYR A 198 15.16 -7.28 23.08
C TYR A 198 15.21 -8.75 23.51
N SER A 199 14.44 -9.61 22.86
CA SER A 199 14.48 -11.06 23.05
C SER A 199 15.67 -11.73 22.36
N ASN A 200 16.58 -10.97 21.73
CA ASN A 200 17.73 -11.46 20.95
C ASN A 200 17.35 -12.43 19.83
N VAL A 201 16.12 -12.35 19.31
CA VAL A 201 15.68 -13.16 18.16
C VAL A 201 16.03 -12.38 16.89
N ARG A 202 16.78 -13.03 15.99
CA ARG A 202 17.17 -12.44 14.72
C ARG A 202 15.99 -12.47 13.74
N ALA A 203 15.71 -11.32 13.15
CA ALA A 203 14.72 -11.18 12.08
C ALA A 203 15.23 -11.77 10.77
N ASP A 204 14.30 -12.31 9.98
CA ASP A 204 14.56 -12.80 8.63
C ASP A 204 14.00 -11.82 7.57
N GLU A 205 14.19 -12.16 6.29
CA GLU A 205 13.74 -11.34 5.16
C GLU A 205 12.22 -11.06 5.22
N PHE A 206 11.41 -12.02 5.67
CA PHE A 206 9.96 -11.86 5.78
C PHE A 206 9.58 -10.90 6.90
N THR A 207 10.21 -11.04 8.07
CA THR A 207 10.06 -10.07 9.16
C THR A 207 10.37 -8.65 8.66
N MET A 208 11.47 -8.49 7.93
CA MET A 208 11.89 -7.17 7.44
C MET A 208 10.87 -6.58 6.46
N VAL A 209 10.29 -7.37 5.55
CA VAL A 209 9.25 -6.88 4.63
C VAL A 209 8.04 -6.37 5.39
N SER A 210 7.56 -7.07 6.44
CA SER A 210 6.43 -6.62 7.25
C SER A 210 6.77 -5.33 8.03
N VAL A 211 7.96 -5.24 8.62
CA VAL A 211 8.46 -4.03 9.32
C VAL A 211 8.58 -2.84 8.37
N ILE A 212 9.19 -3.04 7.19
CA ILE A 212 9.32 -2.00 6.15
C ILE A 212 7.93 -1.53 5.71
N THR A 213 6.99 -2.45 5.53
CA THR A 213 5.60 -2.12 5.18
C THR A 213 4.93 -1.26 6.25
N ALA A 214 5.15 -1.55 7.54
CA ALA A 214 4.68 -0.71 8.62
C ALA A 214 5.28 0.72 8.55
N CYS A 215 6.59 0.83 8.30
CA CYS A 215 7.25 2.14 8.09
C CYS A 215 6.64 2.90 6.91
N THR A 216 6.42 2.22 5.78
CA THR A 216 5.80 2.80 4.57
C THR A 216 4.42 3.39 4.87
N LYS A 217 3.59 2.67 5.63
CA LYS A 217 2.22 3.06 5.94
C LYS A 217 2.16 4.22 6.93
N LEU A 218 3.12 4.30 7.85
CA LEU A 218 3.28 5.41 8.78
C LEU A 218 4.02 6.62 8.16
N GLY A 219 4.72 6.44 7.04
CA GLY A 219 5.62 7.45 6.50
C GLY A 219 6.90 7.64 7.32
N ALA A 220 7.25 6.68 8.19
CA ALA A 220 8.33 6.76 9.16
C ALA A 220 9.72 6.52 8.51
N LEU A 221 10.26 7.53 7.83
CA LEU A 221 11.52 7.43 7.09
C LEU A 221 12.71 7.08 7.99
N GLU A 222 12.79 7.70 9.18
CA GLU A 222 13.91 7.49 10.10
C GLU A 222 13.97 6.05 10.59
N MET A 223 12.80 5.49 10.93
CA MET A 223 12.70 4.06 11.27
C MET A 223 13.08 3.19 10.07
N GLY A 224 12.63 3.55 8.86
CA GLY A 224 13.02 2.85 7.63
C GLY A 224 14.54 2.83 7.37
N GLU A 225 15.24 3.93 7.65
CA GLU A 225 16.71 4.00 7.59
C GLU A 225 17.36 3.09 8.62
N TRP A 226 16.85 3.14 9.86
CA TRP A 226 17.37 2.31 10.94
C TRP A 226 17.21 0.81 10.62
N VAL A 227 16.04 0.43 10.10
CA VAL A 227 15.72 -0.90 9.59
C VAL A 227 16.73 -1.32 8.51
N ARG A 228 17.07 -0.46 7.55
CA ARG A 228 18.07 -0.76 6.52
C ARG A 228 19.48 -0.95 7.11
N VAL A 229 19.88 -0.14 8.09
CA VAL A 229 21.15 -0.32 8.81
C VAL A 229 21.17 -1.63 9.58
N TYR A 230 20.07 -1.97 10.26
CA TYR A 230 19.92 -3.24 10.98
C TYR A 230 20.11 -4.44 10.02
N MET A 231 19.46 -4.41 8.85
CA MET A 231 19.61 -5.46 7.84
C MET A 231 21.06 -5.66 7.41
N SER A 232 21.78 -4.57 7.13
CA SER A 232 23.19 -4.61 6.76
C SER A 232 24.04 -5.22 7.88
N ARG A 233 23.82 -4.84 9.13
CA ARG A 233 24.54 -5.38 10.30
C ARG A 233 24.27 -6.85 10.54
N GLN A 234 23.04 -7.30 10.31
CA GLN A 234 22.68 -8.72 10.43
C GLN A 234 23.09 -9.53 9.19
N GLY A 235 23.48 -8.89 8.08
CA GLY A 235 23.76 -9.59 6.83
C GLY A 235 22.51 -10.17 6.17
N ILE A 236 21.35 -9.53 6.37
CA ILE A 236 20.10 -9.86 5.65
C ILE A 236 20.26 -9.36 4.22
N LYS A 237 20.06 -10.25 3.24
CA LYS A 237 20.32 -9.94 1.83
C LYS A 237 19.22 -9.05 1.27
N LEU A 238 19.62 -8.11 0.40
CA LEU A 238 18.71 -7.33 -0.42
C LEU A 238 18.24 -8.18 -1.61
N ASP A 239 17.31 -9.09 -1.34
CA ASP A 239 16.64 -9.83 -2.41
C ASP A 239 15.58 -8.95 -3.11
N VAL A 240 14.88 -9.54 -4.10
CA VAL A 240 13.87 -8.80 -4.88
C VAL A 240 12.69 -8.35 -4.00
N PHE A 241 12.29 -9.15 -3.01
CA PHE A 241 11.15 -8.83 -2.13
C PHE A 241 11.47 -7.68 -1.19
N VAL A 242 12.59 -7.77 -0.49
CA VAL A 242 13.09 -6.70 0.40
C VAL A 242 13.38 -5.44 -0.40
N GLY A 243 14.05 -5.57 -1.56
CA GLY A 243 14.38 -4.44 -2.42
C GLY A 243 13.14 -3.68 -2.87
N ASN A 244 12.10 -4.40 -3.32
CA ASN A 244 10.82 -3.82 -3.71
C ASN A 244 10.14 -3.11 -2.52
N ALA A 245 10.14 -3.71 -1.33
CA ALA A 245 9.58 -3.09 -0.12
C ALA A 245 10.31 -1.80 0.26
N LEU A 246 11.65 -1.77 0.17
CA LEU A 246 12.45 -0.57 0.44
C LEU A 246 12.23 0.53 -0.59
N ILE A 247 12.12 0.20 -1.88
CA ILE A 247 11.80 1.17 -2.93
C ILE A 247 10.43 1.82 -2.66
N ASP A 248 9.42 1.01 -2.32
CA ASP A 248 8.08 1.51 -2.00
C ASP A 248 8.09 2.39 -0.75
N MET A 249 8.79 1.96 0.30
CA MET A 249 8.96 2.72 1.55
C MET A 249 9.59 4.08 1.29
N TYR A 250 10.76 4.11 0.65
CA TYR A 250 11.46 5.36 0.36
C TYR A 250 10.64 6.29 -0.53
N SER A 251 9.94 5.75 -1.52
CA SER A 251 9.09 6.54 -2.42
C SER A 251 7.90 7.17 -1.68
N LYS A 252 7.25 6.42 -0.79
CA LYS A 252 6.10 6.87 0.02
C LYS A 252 6.48 7.65 1.29
N CYS A 253 7.78 7.72 1.59
CA CYS A 253 8.35 8.62 2.58
C CYS A 253 8.95 9.90 1.96
N GLY A 254 8.82 10.07 0.63
CA GLY A 254 9.33 11.24 -0.08
C GLY A 254 10.86 11.30 -0.11
N SER A 255 11.55 10.17 -0.28
CA SER A 255 13.01 10.07 -0.38
C SER A 255 13.40 9.28 -1.64
N VAL A 256 13.07 9.82 -2.80
CA VAL A 256 13.20 9.16 -4.12
C VAL A 256 14.65 8.81 -4.46
N GLU A 257 15.61 9.63 -4.03
CA GLU A 257 17.04 9.41 -4.25
C GLU A 257 17.49 8.09 -3.62
N ARG A 258 16.96 7.78 -2.43
CA ARG A 258 17.25 6.51 -1.75
C ARG A 258 16.54 5.34 -2.40
N ALA A 259 15.29 5.52 -2.87
CA ALA A 259 14.60 4.52 -3.67
C ALA A 259 15.41 4.16 -4.94
N LEU A 260 15.93 5.17 -5.66
CA LEU A 260 16.81 4.99 -6.81
C LEU A 260 18.14 4.33 -6.42
N GLY A 261 18.68 4.64 -5.24
CA GLY A 261 19.86 3.98 -4.68
C GLY A 261 19.66 2.48 -4.51
N VAL A 262 18.57 2.08 -3.86
CA VAL A 262 18.18 0.66 -3.70
C VAL A 262 18.00 0.01 -5.07
N PHE A 263 17.26 0.67 -5.98
CA PHE A 263 17.06 0.16 -7.34
C PHE A 263 18.38 -0.11 -8.08
N LYS A 264 19.39 0.75 -7.91
CA LYS A 264 20.72 0.58 -8.54
C LYS A 264 21.52 -0.55 -7.91
N GLU A 265 21.42 -0.74 -6.60
CA GLU A 265 22.13 -1.80 -5.86
C GLU A 265 21.59 -3.20 -6.17
N MET A 266 20.30 -3.34 -6.45
CA MET A 266 19.67 -4.63 -6.74
C MET A 266 20.31 -5.34 -7.94
N HIS A 267 20.74 -6.59 -7.76
CA HIS A 267 21.31 -7.41 -8.85
C HIS A 267 20.24 -7.98 -9.78
N SER A 268 19.09 -8.36 -9.23
CA SER A 268 17.92 -8.84 -9.96
C SER A 268 16.79 -7.85 -9.78
N ARG A 269 16.06 -7.57 -10.86
CA ARG A 269 14.92 -6.64 -10.89
C ARG A 269 13.82 -7.33 -11.64
N ASP A 270 12.69 -7.55 -11.00
CA ASP A 270 11.51 -8.09 -11.66
C ASP A 270 10.61 -6.95 -12.14
N LYS A 271 9.52 -7.31 -12.81
CA LYS A 271 8.47 -6.38 -13.19
C LYS A 271 8.05 -5.47 -12.02
N PHE A 272 7.86 -6.02 -10.81
CA PHE A 272 7.43 -5.24 -9.64
C PHE A 272 8.47 -4.19 -9.22
N THR A 273 9.77 -4.48 -9.33
CA THR A 273 10.84 -3.51 -9.08
C THR A 273 10.73 -2.30 -10.00
N TRP A 274 10.52 -2.53 -11.30
CA TRP A 274 10.37 -1.46 -12.30
C TRP A 274 9.09 -0.64 -12.08
N THR A 275 7.97 -1.33 -11.83
CA THR A 275 6.69 -0.67 -11.54
C THR A 275 6.77 0.21 -10.29
N ALA A 276 7.42 -0.28 -9.22
CA ALA A 276 7.58 0.45 -7.97
C ALA A 276 8.39 1.74 -8.15
N ILE A 277 9.50 1.71 -8.89
CA ILE A 277 10.32 2.90 -9.11
C ILE A 277 9.64 3.92 -10.06
N ILE A 278 8.93 3.45 -11.08
CA ILE A 278 8.14 4.32 -11.99
C ILE A 278 7.06 5.07 -11.20
N LEU A 279 6.28 4.35 -10.39
CA LEU A 279 5.26 4.95 -9.53
C LEU A 279 5.88 5.92 -8.52
N GLY A 280 6.98 5.52 -7.87
CA GLY A 280 7.67 6.34 -6.89
C GLY A 280 8.16 7.66 -7.46
N LEU A 281 8.76 7.64 -8.66
CA LEU A 281 9.18 8.86 -9.37
C LEU A 281 7.97 9.74 -9.74
N ALA A 282 6.90 9.12 -10.27
CA ALA A 282 5.69 9.83 -10.70
C ALA A 282 5.06 10.65 -9.57
N VAL A 283 4.76 10.02 -8.44
CA VAL A 283 4.09 10.68 -7.29
C VAL A 283 4.96 11.72 -6.59
N ASN A 284 6.28 11.69 -6.82
CA ASN A 284 7.22 12.66 -6.27
C ASN A 284 7.53 13.84 -7.20
N GLY A 285 6.90 13.89 -8.38
CA GLY A 285 7.06 14.98 -9.35
C GLY A 285 8.18 14.77 -10.38
N HIS A 286 8.78 13.59 -10.42
CA HIS A 286 9.85 13.23 -11.37
C HIS A 286 9.27 12.54 -12.63
N GLY A 287 8.26 13.17 -13.25
CA GLY A 287 7.47 12.54 -14.31
C GLY A 287 8.28 12.11 -15.56
N GLU A 288 9.22 12.93 -16.02
CA GLU A 288 10.07 12.57 -17.17
C GLU A 288 11.04 11.42 -16.83
N GLU A 289 11.57 11.38 -15.61
CA GLU A 289 12.42 10.27 -15.15
C GLU A 289 11.62 8.96 -15.02
N ALA A 290 10.36 9.04 -14.57
CA ALA A 290 9.46 7.89 -14.53
C ALA A 290 9.22 7.31 -15.94
N ILE A 291 9.06 8.18 -16.95
CA ILE A 291 8.91 7.77 -18.35
C ILE A 291 10.22 7.17 -18.91
N ASP A 292 11.38 7.70 -18.54
CA ASP A 292 12.67 7.08 -18.88
C ASP A 292 12.80 5.67 -18.29
N MET A 293 12.42 5.49 -17.02
CA MET A 293 12.42 4.17 -16.38
C MET A 293 11.47 3.18 -17.08
N PHE A 294 10.31 3.63 -17.56
CA PHE A 294 9.43 2.80 -18.39
C PHE A 294 10.11 2.35 -19.68
N HIS A 295 10.75 3.26 -20.43
CA HIS A 295 11.47 2.88 -21.64
C HIS A 295 12.63 1.92 -21.36
N ARG A 296 13.32 2.09 -20.22
CA ARG A 296 14.38 1.17 -19.77
C ARG A 296 13.84 -0.21 -19.43
N MET A 297 12.68 -0.30 -18.79
CA MET A 297 11.97 -1.56 -18.52
C MET A 297 11.69 -2.32 -19.83
N ILE A 298 11.18 -1.64 -20.86
CA ILE A 298 10.93 -2.28 -22.18
C ILE A 298 12.23 -2.73 -22.84
N ARG A 299 13.32 -1.95 -22.75
CA ARG A 299 14.63 -2.30 -23.34
C ARG A 299 15.24 -3.56 -22.74
N VAL A 300 14.92 -3.88 -21.48
CA VAL A 300 15.34 -5.12 -20.83
C VAL A 300 14.31 -6.26 -21.00
N TRP A 301 13.32 -6.08 -21.89
CA TRP A 301 12.27 -7.05 -22.19
C TRP A 301 11.36 -7.40 -21.01
N GLU A 302 11.26 -6.53 -20.01
CA GLU A 302 10.27 -6.65 -18.94
C GLU A 302 8.93 -6.07 -19.41
N ALA A 303 7.89 -6.91 -19.41
CA ALA A 303 6.58 -6.54 -19.92
C ALA A 303 5.83 -5.65 -18.92
N PRO A 304 5.33 -4.47 -19.34
CA PRO A 304 4.54 -3.62 -18.48
C PRO A 304 3.17 -4.26 -18.23
N ASP A 305 2.62 -3.98 -17.07
CA ASP A 305 1.28 -4.38 -16.69
C ASP A 305 0.37 -3.18 -16.40
N GLU A 306 -0.84 -3.48 -15.97
CA GLU A 306 -1.87 -2.53 -15.57
C GLU A 306 -1.33 -1.47 -14.59
N VAL A 307 -0.62 -1.90 -13.55
CA VAL A 307 -0.08 -1.00 -12.51
C VAL A 307 1.05 -0.13 -13.07
N THR A 308 1.86 -0.67 -13.98
CA THR A 308 2.91 0.09 -14.68
C THR A 308 2.32 1.24 -15.50
N PHE A 309 1.18 1.00 -16.17
CA PHE A 309 0.48 2.05 -16.93
C PHE A 309 -0.12 3.14 -16.05
N ILE A 310 -0.63 2.79 -14.87
CA ILE A 310 -1.02 3.79 -13.86
C ILE A 310 0.18 4.70 -13.55
N GLY A 311 1.38 4.14 -13.33
CA GLY A 311 2.58 4.91 -13.03
C GLY A 311 2.97 5.92 -14.10
N VAL A 312 3.01 5.52 -15.38
CA VAL A 312 3.35 6.46 -16.48
C VAL A 312 2.24 7.47 -16.76
N LEU A 313 0.97 7.12 -16.55
CA LEU A 313 -0.14 8.07 -16.67
C LEU A 313 -0.08 9.10 -15.55
N THR A 314 0.15 8.70 -14.29
CA THR A 314 0.38 9.61 -13.16
C THR A 314 1.59 10.51 -13.42
N ALA A 315 2.67 9.98 -14.00
CA ALA A 315 3.83 10.78 -14.40
C ALA A 315 3.46 11.86 -15.41
N CYS A 316 2.65 11.52 -16.42
CA CYS A 316 2.12 12.49 -17.39
C CYS A 316 1.21 13.53 -16.72
N THR A 317 0.32 13.10 -15.81
CA THR A 317 -0.59 13.96 -15.04
C THR A 317 0.16 14.99 -14.21
N HIS A 318 1.23 14.61 -13.53
CA HIS A 318 1.99 15.52 -12.67
C HIS A 318 3.03 16.36 -13.40
N ALA A 319 3.40 15.99 -14.62
CA ALA A 319 4.29 16.75 -15.49
C ALA A 319 3.55 17.57 -16.57
N GLY A 320 2.23 17.43 -16.70
CA GLY A 320 1.41 18.13 -17.70
C GLY A 320 1.59 17.65 -19.13
N LEU A 321 2.03 16.40 -19.32
CA LEU A 321 2.37 15.83 -20.62
C LEU A 321 1.14 15.21 -21.30
N VAL A 322 0.18 16.05 -21.72
CA VAL A 322 -1.13 15.60 -22.21
C VAL A 322 -1.03 14.64 -23.41
N ASP A 323 -0.19 14.97 -24.39
CA ASP A 323 -0.07 14.17 -25.61
C ASP A 323 0.60 12.82 -25.36
N LYS A 324 1.65 12.79 -24.52
CA LYS A 324 2.27 11.53 -24.06
C LYS A 324 1.28 10.68 -23.26
N GLY A 325 0.47 11.29 -22.38
CA GLY A 325 -0.55 10.57 -21.62
C GLY A 325 -1.58 9.88 -22.54
N ARG A 326 -2.05 10.58 -23.58
CA ARG A 326 -2.93 10.01 -24.61
C ARG A 326 -2.25 8.90 -25.43
N GLU A 327 -0.96 9.05 -25.72
CA GLU A 327 -0.17 8.01 -26.39
C GLU A 327 -0.05 6.75 -25.54
N PHE A 328 0.33 6.89 -24.26
CA PHE A 328 0.44 5.76 -23.35
C PHE A 328 -0.91 5.06 -23.17
N PHE A 329 -2.00 5.80 -22.96
CA PHE A 329 -3.34 5.24 -22.82
C PHE A 329 -3.76 4.43 -24.05
N ARG A 330 -3.50 4.94 -25.26
CA ARG A 330 -3.75 4.19 -26.52
C ARG A 330 -2.83 2.98 -26.66
N SER A 331 -1.55 3.11 -26.32
CA SER A 331 -0.58 2.02 -26.42
C SER A 331 -0.94 0.86 -25.50
N MET A 332 -1.43 1.15 -24.30
CA MET A 332 -1.91 0.16 -23.32
C MET A 332 -2.98 -0.74 -23.93
N ILE A 333 -3.98 -0.13 -24.58
CA ILE A 333 -5.11 -0.84 -25.19
C ILE A 333 -4.67 -1.59 -26.46
N HIS A 334 -4.00 -0.91 -27.38
CA HIS A 334 -3.78 -1.43 -28.72
C HIS A 334 -2.52 -2.28 -28.84
N SER A 335 -1.43 -1.88 -28.18
CA SER A 335 -0.12 -2.54 -28.29
C SER A 335 0.05 -3.61 -27.21
N TYR A 336 -0.29 -3.29 -25.96
CA TYR A 336 -0.11 -4.21 -24.82
C TYR A 336 -1.35 -5.04 -24.48
N LYS A 337 -2.49 -4.75 -25.12
CA LYS A 337 -3.77 -5.47 -24.90
C LYS A 337 -4.24 -5.46 -23.45
N ILE A 338 -3.96 -4.39 -22.73
CA ILE A 338 -4.38 -4.18 -21.35
C ILE A 338 -5.66 -3.34 -21.36
N ALA A 339 -6.72 -3.87 -20.73
CA ALA A 339 -7.99 -3.17 -20.62
C ALA A 339 -7.91 -2.06 -19.55
N PRO A 340 -8.36 -0.82 -19.83
CA PRO A 340 -8.35 0.25 -18.84
C PRO A 340 -9.36 -0.01 -17.72
N ASN A 341 -8.89 0.00 -16.48
CA ASN A 341 -9.73 0.04 -15.29
C ASN A 341 -10.11 1.50 -14.88
N VAL A 342 -10.92 1.64 -13.82
CA VAL A 342 -11.34 2.94 -13.26
C VAL A 342 -10.17 3.88 -12.90
N VAL A 343 -9.03 3.33 -12.45
CA VAL A 343 -7.86 4.13 -12.06
C VAL A 343 -7.18 4.76 -13.28
N HIS A 344 -7.04 4.04 -14.41
CA HIS A 344 -6.47 4.63 -15.63
C HIS A 344 -7.31 5.79 -16.15
N TYR A 345 -8.65 5.64 -16.15
CA TYR A 345 -9.55 6.74 -16.49
C TYR A 345 -9.38 7.89 -15.50
N GLY A 346 -9.29 7.62 -14.20
CA GLY A 346 -9.00 8.64 -13.19
C GLY A 346 -7.72 9.43 -13.47
N CYS A 347 -6.62 8.78 -13.90
CA CYS A 347 -5.40 9.46 -14.31
C CYS A 347 -5.61 10.36 -15.54
N MET A 348 -6.37 9.88 -16.54
CA MET A 348 -6.70 10.66 -17.74
C MET A 348 -7.58 11.86 -17.43
N ILE A 349 -8.59 11.71 -16.58
CA ILE A 349 -9.46 12.80 -16.12
C ILE A 349 -8.65 13.84 -15.33
N ASP A 350 -7.74 13.40 -14.45
CA ASP A 350 -6.87 14.33 -13.72
C ASP A 350 -5.92 15.08 -14.68
N LEU A 351 -5.35 14.40 -15.67
CA LEU A 351 -4.48 14.99 -16.69
C LEU A 351 -5.21 16.03 -17.53
N LEU A 352 -6.39 15.69 -18.07
CA LEU A 352 -7.20 16.59 -18.89
C LEU A 352 -7.76 17.75 -18.05
N GLY A 353 -8.19 17.46 -16.83
CA GLY A 353 -8.71 18.44 -15.87
C GLY A 353 -7.67 19.51 -15.54
N ARG A 354 -6.44 19.12 -15.19
CA ARG A 354 -5.32 20.05 -14.93
C ARG A 354 -4.90 20.85 -16.16
N ALA A 355 -5.09 20.29 -17.36
CA ALA A 355 -4.82 20.97 -18.62
C ALA A 355 -5.95 21.92 -19.07
N GLY A 356 -7.03 22.05 -18.29
CA GLY A 356 -8.19 22.87 -18.64
C GLY A 356 -9.10 22.27 -19.72
N LYS A 357 -8.89 21.01 -20.11
CA LYS A 357 -9.68 20.31 -21.14
C LYS A 357 -10.93 19.67 -20.52
N ILE A 358 -11.75 20.49 -19.85
CA ILE A 358 -12.88 20.05 -19.03
C ILE A 358 -13.94 19.28 -19.85
N THR A 359 -14.26 19.76 -21.05
CA THR A 359 -15.25 19.10 -21.93
C THR A 359 -14.77 17.71 -22.35
N GLU A 360 -13.52 17.57 -22.78
CA GLU A 360 -12.92 16.27 -23.15
C GLU A 360 -12.86 15.32 -21.95
N ALA A 361 -12.61 15.85 -20.74
CA ALA A 361 -12.64 15.06 -19.52
C ALA A 361 -14.06 14.52 -19.25
N LEU A 362 -15.11 15.34 -19.42
CA LEU A 362 -16.50 14.89 -19.27
C LEU A 362 -16.86 13.83 -20.33
N GLU A 363 -16.49 14.05 -21.59
CA GLU A 363 -16.70 13.07 -22.66
C GLU A 363 -15.99 11.73 -22.37
N THR A 364 -14.78 11.80 -21.82
CA THR A 364 -14.03 10.61 -21.41
C THR A 364 -14.78 9.85 -20.32
N ILE A 365 -15.40 10.53 -19.35
CA ILE A 365 -16.24 9.90 -18.31
C ILE A 365 -17.46 9.23 -18.94
N ASP A 366 -18.14 9.91 -19.84
CA ASP A 366 -19.37 9.39 -20.48
C ASP A 366 -19.08 8.18 -21.40
N GLN A 367 -17.85 8.04 -21.91
CA GLN A 367 -17.40 6.90 -22.71
C GLN A 367 -16.86 5.73 -21.88
N MET A 368 -16.74 5.87 -20.55
CA MET A 368 -16.20 4.80 -19.70
C MET A 368 -17.10 3.56 -19.76
N PRO A 369 -16.54 2.35 -19.94
CA PRO A 369 -17.32 1.11 -19.89
C PRO A 369 -17.71 0.71 -18.46
N VAL A 370 -17.26 1.48 -17.46
CA VAL A 370 -17.48 1.25 -16.02
C VAL A 370 -18.06 2.50 -15.40
N THR A 371 -18.84 2.33 -14.33
CA THR A 371 -19.43 3.47 -13.61
C THR A 371 -18.33 4.31 -12.96
N PRO A 372 -18.34 5.64 -13.14
CA PRO A 372 -17.37 6.52 -12.50
C PRO A 372 -17.58 6.51 -10.98
N ASN A 373 -16.48 6.41 -10.23
CA ASN A 373 -16.54 6.48 -8.77
C ASN A 373 -16.47 7.93 -8.26
N SER A 374 -16.64 8.10 -6.95
CA SER A 374 -16.62 9.42 -6.30
C SER A 374 -15.30 10.18 -6.51
N THR A 375 -14.18 9.47 -6.64
CA THR A 375 -12.86 10.07 -6.84
C THR A 375 -12.73 10.73 -8.22
N ILE A 376 -13.16 10.06 -9.30
CA ILE A 376 -13.08 10.60 -10.67
C ILE A 376 -13.91 11.87 -10.80
N LEU A 377 -15.16 11.82 -10.33
CA LEU A 377 -16.07 12.98 -10.37
C LEU A 377 -15.54 14.11 -9.48
N GLY A 378 -15.00 13.79 -8.30
CA GLY A 378 -14.36 14.75 -7.41
C GLY A 378 -13.16 15.45 -8.07
N THR A 379 -12.33 14.70 -8.81
CA THR A 379 -11.20 15.25 -9.57
C THR A 379 -11.68 16.20 -10.67
N LEU A 380 -12.69 15.82 -11.45
CA LEU A 380 -13.25 16.71 -12.48
C LEU A 380 -13.89 17.96 -11.87
N LEU A 381 -14.64 17.82 -10.76
CA LEU A 381 -15.23 18.95 -10.06
C LEU A 381 -14.18 19.93 -9.53
N ALA A 382 -13.07 19.40 -8.99
CA ALA A 382 -11.94 20.22 -8.57
C ALA A 382 -11.31 20.97 -9.76
N ALA A 383 -11.19 20.33 -10.93
CA ALA A 383 -10.72 20.98 -12.15
C ALA A 383 -11.70 22.07 -12.65
N CYS A 384 -13.01 21.82 -12.63
CA CYS A 384 -14.04 22.81 -12.94
C CYS A 384 -13.93 24.05 -12.05
N ARG A 385 -13.66 23.87 -10.75
CA ARG A 385 -13.41 24.99 -9.82
C ARG A 385 -12.19 25.81 -10.21
N VAL A 386 -11.08 25.14 -10.55
CA VAL A 386 -9.82 25.81 -10.93
C VAL A 386 -9.98 26.60 -12.22
N HIS A 387 -10.65 26.03 -13.22
CA HIS A 387 -10.84 26.65 -14.54
C HIS A 387 -12.12 27.50 -14.67
N GLY A 388 -12.93 27.60 -13.60
CA GLY A 388 -14.14 28.43 -13.58
C GLY A 388 -15.29 27.91 -14.44
N ASN A 389 -15.35 26.60 -14.74
CA ASN A 389 -16.42 26.01 -15.55
C ASN A 389 -17.62 25.63 -14.68
N LEU A 390 -18.55 26.57 -14.51
CA LEU A 390 -19.71 26.41 -13.61
C LEU A 390 -20.69 25.36 -14.09
N ASP A 391 -21.01 25.34 -15.39
CA ASP A 391 -22.05 24.46 -15.96
C ASP A 391 -21.70 22.97 -15.80
N ILE A 392 -20.46 22.59 -16.16
CA ILE A 392 -19.99 21.21 -15.96
C ILE A 392 -19.80 20.92 -14.47
N GLY A 393 -19.38 21.92 -13.68
CA GLY A 393 -19.26 21.80 -12.23
C GLY A 393 -20.57 21.42 -11.54
N GLU A 394 -21.68 22.10 -11.86
CA GLU A 394 -23.01 21.79 -11.31
C GLU A 394 -23.47 20.38 -11.72
N LEU A 395 -23.28 20.00 -12.98
CA LEU A 395 -23.62 18.67 -13.51
C LEU A 395 -22.85 17.56 -12.77
N VAL A 396 -21.53 17.69 -12.66
CA VAL A 396 -20.66 16.70 -12.02
C VAL A 396 -20.96 16.61 -10.52
N ALA A 397 -21.20 17.74 -9.86
CA ALA A 397 -21.57 17.76 -8.45
C ALA A 397 -22.90 17.06 -8.18
N LYS A 398 -23.90 17.22 -9.06
CA LYS A 398 -25.17 16.48 -8.98
C LYS A 398 -24.94 14.97 -9.10
N ARG A 399 -24.20 14.52 -10.13
CA ARG A 399 -23.86 13.10 -10.30
C ARG A 399 -23.11 12.54 -9.08
N LEU A 400 -22.23 13.34 -8.47
CA LEU A 400 -21.46 12.92 -7.30
C LEU A 400 -22.32 12.82 -6.04
N LEU A 401 -23.27 13.74 -5.82
CA LEU A 401 -24.21 13.67 -4.69
C LEU A 401 -25.24 12.54 -4.83
N GLU A 402 -25.54 12.09 -6.05
CA GLU A 402 -26.35 10.90 -6.29
C GLU A 402 -25.60 9.62 -5.87
N LEU A 403 -24.27 9.59 -5.99
CA LEU A 403 -23.42 8.46 -5.56
C LEU A 403 -23.07 8.53 -4.08
N ASP A 404 -22.79 9.72 -3.55
CA ASP A 404 -22.34 9.96 -2.18
C ASP A 404 -23.00 11.23 -1.62
N PRO A 405 -24.22 11.12 -1.06
CA PRO A 405 -25.02 12.25 -0.62
C PRO A 405 -24.43 13.04 0.57
N GLU A 406 -23.52 12.43 1.32
CA GLU A 406 -22.91 13.01 2.53
C GLU A 406 -21.53 13.63 2.25
N ASN A 407 -21.09 13.64 0.98
CA ASN A 407 -19.78 14.13 0.60
C ASN A 407 -19.61 15.64 0.84
N SER A 408 -19.00 16.00 1.97
CA SER A 408 -18.74 17.40 2.34
C SER A 408 -17.86 18.15 1.33
N THR A 409 -17.01 17.46 0.57
CA THR A 409 -16.11 18.08 -0.42
C THR A 409 -16.89 18.70 -1.57
N VAL A 410 -17.97 18.06 -2.02
CA VAL A 410 -18.80 18.57 -3.12
C VAL A 410 -19.43 19.91 -2.76
N TYR A 411 -20.02 19.96 -1.57
CA TYR A 411 -20.64 21.15 -1.03
C TYR A 411 -19.63 22.31 -0.93
N ILE A 412 -18.43 22.04 -0.43
CA ILE A 412 -17.37 23.06 -0.32
C ILE A 412 -16.93 23.55 -1.71
N LEU A 413 -16.70 22.65 -2.67
CA LEU A 413 -16.28 23.03 -4.02
C LEU A 413 -17.35 23.87 -4.74
N LEU A 414 -18.62 23.46 -4.69
CA LEU A 414 -19.74 24.22 -5.26
C LEU A 414 -19.92 25.58 -4.60
N SER A 415 -19.87 25.64 -3.26
CA SER A 415 -19.93 26.89 -2.49
C SER A 415 -18.86 27.88 -2.98
N ASN A 416 -17.64 27.40 -3.18
CA ASN A 416 -16.53 28.21 -3.67
C ASN A 416 -16.76 28.68 -5.12
N MET A 417 -17.29 27.83 -5.99
CA MET A 417 -17.60 28.19 -7.39
C MET A 417 -18.72 29.24 -7.47
N TYR A 418 -19.78 29.11 -6.66
CA TYR A 418 -20.85 30.10 -6.58
C TYR A 418 -20.36 31.43 -6.03
N ALA A 419 -19.53 31.40 -4.98
CA ALA A 419 -18.92 32.60 -4.42
C ALA A 419 -18.04 33.34 -5.45
N LYS A 420 -17.20 32.63 -6.22
CA LYS A 420 -16.41 33.22 -7.32
C LYS A 420 -17.30 33.84 -8.41
N SER A 421 -18.49 33.30 -8.61
CA SER A 421 -19.46 33.80 -9.61
C SER A 421 -20.45 34.83 -9.03
N ASN A 422 -20.21 35.34 -7.81
CA ASN A 422 -21.08 36.28 -7.08
C ASN A 422 -22.54 35.77 -6.87
N ARG A 423 -22.77 34.46 -6.89
CA ARG A 423 -24.08 33.82 -6.66
C ARG A 423 -24.29 33.53 -5.17
N TRP A 424 -24.34 34.57 -4.34
CA TRP A 424 -24.39 34.46 -2.87
C TRP A 424 -25.68 33.81 -2.32
N GLU A 425 -26.79 33.92 -3.04
CA GLU A 425 -28.03 33.20 -2.69
C GLU A 425 -27.81 31.69 -2.70
N ASP A 426 -27.09 31.18 -3.70
CA ASP A 426 -26.80 29.75 -3.85
C ASP A 426 -25.84 29.25 -2.78
N VAL A 427 -24.87 30.08 -2.39
CA VAL A 427 -24.00 29.81 -1.25
C VAL A 427 -24.82 29.68 0.03
N ARG A 428 -25.78 30.58 0.28
CA ARG A 428 -26.67 30.50 1.46
C ARG A 428 -27.53 29.25 1.45
N ARG A 429 -28.19 28.93 0.32
CA ARG A 429 -28.98 27.70 0.15
C ARG A 429 -28.16 26.45 0.41
N LEU A 430 -26.93 26.42 -0.10
CA LEU A 430 -26.04 25.28 0.04
C LEU A 430 -25.54 25.12 1.49
N ARG A 431 -25.19 26.21 2.17
CA ARG A 431 -24.85 26.19 3.61
C ARG A 431 -26.00 25.72 4.48
N GLN A 432 -27.23 26.16 4.18
CA GLN A 432 -28.42 25.67 4.87
C GLN A 432 -28.59 24.16 4.69
N SER A 433 -28.40 23.65 3.46
CA SER A 433 -28.45 22.20 3.20
C SER A 433 -27.38 21.40 3.97
N ILE A 434 -26.16 21.92 4.11
CA ILE A 434 -25.10 21.30 4.95
C ILE A 434 -25.57 21.18 6.41
N MET A 435 -26.18 22.25 6.96
CA MET A 435 -26.67 22.28 8.34
C MET A 435 -27.84 21.32 8.55
N GLU A 436 -28.83 21.33 7.65
CA GLU A 436 -30.01 20.45 7.71
C GLU A 436 -29.64 18.97 7.62
N LYS A 437 -28.65 18.63 6.79
CA LYS A 437 -28.15 17.25 6.64
C LYS A 437 -27.13 16.85 7.70
N GLY A 438 -26.72 17.76 8.59
CA GLY A 438 -25.71 17.47 9.64
C GLY A 438 -24.32 17.11 9.10
N ILE A 439 -23.97 17.56 7.89
CA ILE A 439 -22.72 17.18 7.22
C ILE A 439 -21.53 17.82 7.96
N LYS A 440 -20.61 16.98 8.44
CA LYS A 440 -19.38 17.43 9.12
C LYS A 440 -18.28 17.70 8.09
N LYS A 441 -17.66 18.87 8.20
CA LYS A 441 -16.47 19.23 7.42
C LYS A 441 -15.22 18.66 8.11
N GLU A 442 -14.41 17.93 7.36
CA GLU A 442 -13.08 17.54 7.84
C GLU A 442 -12.17 18.78 7.93
N PRO A 443 -11.57 19.06 9.10
CA PRO A 443 -10.57 20.12 9.22
C PRO A 443 -9.29 19.72 8.48
N GLY A 444 -8.61 20.72 7.90
CA GLY A 444 -7.28 20.51 7.35
C GLY A 444 -6.26 20.41 8.47
N CYS A 445 -5.54 19.29 8.55
CA CYS A 445 -4.47 19.06 9.51
C CYS A 445 -3.15 18.71 8.81
N SER A 446 -2.05 19.11 9.42
CA SER A 446 -0.69 18.77 9.00
C SER A 446 0.01 18.01 10.11
N LEU A 447 0.60 16.88 9.76
CA LEU A 447 1.34 16.01 10.65
C LEU A 447 2.83 16.13 10.36
N ILE A 448 3.65 16.19 11.40
CA ILE A 448 5.12 16.16 11.33
C ILE A 448 5.68 15.20 12.36
N GLU A 449 6.63 14.37 11.95
CA GLU A 449 7.40 13.53 12.86
C GLU A 449 8.68 14.28 13.27
N MET A 450 8.93 14.40 14.57
CA MET A 450 10.14 15.00 15.12
C MET A 450 10.57 14.23 16.36
N ASN A 451 11.83 13.78 16.40
CA ASN A 451 12.39 13.01 17.52
C ASN A 451 11.54 11.76 17.90
N GLY A 452 10.96 11.08 16.90
CA GLY A 452 10.12 9.90 17.08
C GLY A 452 8.70 10.17 17.61
N MET A 453 8.29 11.43 17.76
CA MET A 453 6.92 11.82 18.11
C MET A 453 6.21 12.47 16.92
N ILE A 454 4.94 12.14 16.73
CA ILE A 454 4.09 12.76 15.71
C ILE A 454 3.35 13.94 16.34
N HIS A 455 3.51 15.11 15.74
CA HIS A 455 2.84 16.34 16.14
C HIS A 455 1.77 16.69 15.09
N GLU A 456 0.54 16.92 15.54
CA GLU A 456 -0.57 17.34 14.70
C GLU A 456 -0.84 18.83 14.86
N PHE A 457 -1.05 19.50 13.73
CA PHE A 457 -1.39 20.92 13.68
C PHE A 457 -2.69 21.11 12.92
N VAL A 458 -3.63 21.81 13.56
CA VAL A 458 -4.88 22.27 12.95
C VAL A 458 -4.92 23.80 13.06
N ALA A 459 -5.40 24.47 12.01
CA ALA A 459 -5.49 25.92 12.00
C ALA A 459 -6.32 26.44 13.19
N GLY A 460 -5.73 27.34 13.99
CA GLY A 460 -6.36 27.92 15.18
C GLY A 460 -6.31 27.06 16.44
N ASP A 461 -5.81 25.83 16.37
CA ASP A 461 -5.58 25.01 17.55
C ASP A 461 -4.41 25.56 18.38
N ARG A 462 -4.56 25.53 19.71
CA ARG A 462 -3.55 25.94 20.70
C ARG A 462 -3.28 24.86 21.76
N SER A 463 -3.75 23.64 21.55
CA SER A 463 -3.55 22.50 22.45
C SER A 463 -2.07 22.10 22.60
N HIS A 464 -1.24 22.37 21.60
CA HIS A 464 0.18 22.01 21.59
C HIS A 464 0.98 22.73 22.71
N PRO A 465 1.85 22.04 23.47
CA PRO A 465 2.60 22.65 24.58
C PRO A 465 3.43 23.88 24.19
N MET A 466 4.04 23.86 23.01
CA MET A 466 4.83 24.97 22.44
C MET A 466 4.01 25.98 21.62
N SER A 467 2.68 25.99 21.75
CA SER A 467 1.80 26.80 20.89
C SER A 467 2.24 28.28 20.82
N ASN A 468 2.51 28.93 21.95
CA ASN A 468 2.92 30.34 21.96
C ASN A 468 4.19 30.62 21.15
N GLU A 469 5.19 29.76 21.27
CA GLU A 469 6.46 29.87 20.53
C GLU A 469 6.26 29.63 19.03
N ILE A 470 5.44 28.64 18.67
CA ILE A 470 5.13 28.31 17.28
C ILE A 470 4.42 29.47 16.58
N TYR A 471 3.42 30.07 17.22
CA TYR A 471 2.70 31.23 16.66
C TYR A 471 3.61 32.46 16.57
N SER A 472 4.46 32.71 17.58
CA SER A 472 5.45 33.80 17.51
C SER A 472 6.47 33.59 16.38
N LYS A 473 6.95 32.35 16.19
CA LYS A 473 7.84 32.01 15.08
C LYS A 473 7.14 32.17 13.73
N LEU A 474 5.88 31.79 13.63
CA LEU A 474 5.06 31.97 12.44
C LEU A 474 4.92 33.46 12.07
N GLU A 475 4.69 34.34 13.05
CA GLU A 475 4.62 35.80 12.82
C GLU A 475 5.94 36.36 12.27
N ASN A 476 7.08 35.90 12.80
CA ASN A 476 8.40 36.26 12.26
C ASN A 476 8.58 35.78 10.82
N ILE A 477 8.22 34.53 10.52
CA ILE A 477 8.28 33.97 9.16
C ILE A 477 7.42 34.79 8.21
N ILE A 478 6.18 35.14 8.60
CA ILE A 478 5.28 35.94 7.76
C ILE A 478 5.88 37.32 7.48
N THR A 479 6.46 37.96 8.50
CA THR A 479 7.13 39.26 8.34
C THR A 479 8.29 39.15 7.35
N ASP A 480 9.12 38.10 7.45
CA ASP A 480 10.22 37.88 6.51
C ASP A 480 9.72 37.63 5.08
N LEU A 481 8.60 36.92 4.93
CA LEU A 481 7.96 36.66 3.64
C LEU A 481 7.41 37.94 3.02
N GLU A 482 6.72 38.78 3.80
CA GLU A 482 6.18 40.07 3.35
C GLU A 482 7.31 41.00 2.87
N ASN A 483 8.45 40.99 3.55
CA ASN A 483 9.66 41.74 3.12
C ASN A 483 10.21 41.27 1.77
N LEU A 484 9.93 40.03 1.35
CA LEU A 484 10.25 39.50 0.02
C LEU A 484 9.13 39.73 -1.02
N GLY A 485 8.07 40.45 -0.65
CA GLY A 485 6.93 40.74 -1.53
C GLY A 485 5.87 39.63 -1.58
N TYR A 486 5.86 38.71 -0.62
CA TYR A 486 4.76 37.76 -0.48
C TYR A 486 3.49 38.47 -0.03
N SER A 487 2.39 38.22 -0.74
CA SER A 487 1.05 38.65 -0.35
C SER A 487 0.13 37.43 -0.28
N PRO A 488 -0.64 37.24 0.80
CA PRO A 488 -1.56 36.12 0.92
C PRO A 488 -2.66 36.19 -0.13
N ASP A 489 -2.94 35.07 -0.78
CA ASP A 489 -4.02 34.98 -1.77
C ASP A 489 -5.39 34.89 -1.10
N ILE A 490 -6.01 36.04 -0.84
CA ILE A 490 -7.33 36.15 -0.23
C ILE A 490 -8.48 35.71 -1.15
N THR A 491 -8.22 35.48 -2.44
CA THR A 491 -9.26 35.11 -3.42
C THR A 491 -9.85 33.72 -3.16
N GLU A 492 -9.15 32.89 -2.38
CA GLU A 492 -9.58 31.53 -2.00
C GLU A 492 -10.31 31.47 -0.64
N VAL A 493 -10.53 32.61 0.03
CA VAL A 493 -11.27 32.69 1.30
C VAL A 493 -12.70 33.17 1.07
N PHE A 494 -13.62 32.20 0.93
CA PHE A 494 -15.04 32.40 0.63
C PHE A 494 -15.91 32.62 1.89
N VAL A 495 -15.40 33.40 2.84
CA VAL A 495 -16.13 33.84 4.04
C VAL A 495 -16.41 35.34 3.94
N GLU A 496 -17.62 35.77 4.30
CA GLU A 496 -18.00 37.19 4.38
C GLU A 496 -17.42 37.82 5.65
N VAL A 497 -16.11 38.06 5.64
CA VAL A 497 -15.36 38.75 6.69
C VAL A 497 -14.49 39.84 6.08
N ALA A 498 -14.02 40.78 6.90
CA ALA A 498 -13.12 41.84 6.46
C ALA A 498 -11.83 41.24 5.85
N GLU A 499 -11.23 41.91 4.85
CA GLU A 499 -10.03 41.40 4.16
C GLU A 499 -8.88 41.07 5.13
N LYS A 500 -8.69 41.89 6.17
CA LYS A 500 -7.69 41.67 7.23
C LYS A 500 -7.93 40.36 8.00
N GLU A 501 -9.18 39.95 8.17
CA GLU A 501 -9.51 38.69 8.83
C GLU A 501 -9.31 37.50 7.88
N LYS A 502 -9.56 37.66 6.58
CA LYS A 502 -9.22 36.65 5.56
C LYS A 502 -7.73 36.35 5.52
N GLN A 503 -6.89 37.39 5.59
CA GLN A 503 -5.43 37.25 5.63
C GLN A 503 -4.96 36.44 6.84
N LYS A 504 -5.51 36.71 8.03
CA LYS A 504 -5.17 35.95 9.26
C LYS A 504 -5.48 34.46 9.15
N ILE A 505 -6.62 34.10 8.53
CA ILE A 505 -6.99 32.70 8.31
C ILE A 505 -5.94 31.96 7.47
N ILE A 506 -5.44 32.61 6.41
CA ILE A 506 -4.45 32.05 5.50
C ILE A 506 -3.08 31.89 6.17
N TYR A 507 -2.71 32.86 7.01
CA TYR A 507 -1.46 32.82 7.75
C TYR A 507 -1.40 31.63 8.71
N TRP A 508 -2.52 31.27 9.33
CA TRP A 508 -2.60 30.18 10.32
C TRP A 508 -2.90 28.80 9.74
N HIS A 509 -2.69 28.61 8.44
CA HIS A 509 -2.78 27.27 7.85
C HIS A 509 -1.80 26.29 8.54
N SER A 510 -2.28 25.06 8.76
CA SER A 510 -1.57 24.01 9.50
C SER A 510 -0.16 23.71 8.99
N GLU A 511 0.06 23.86 7.69
CA GLU A 511 1.34 23.60 7.02
C GLU A 511 2.40 24.60 7.52
N LYS A 512 2.03 25.87 7.65
CA LYS A 512 2.92 26.92 8.13
C LYS A 512 3.21 26.75 9.62
N LEU A 513 2.21 26.34 10.41
CA LEU A 513 2.40 25.98 11.82
C LEU A 513 3.37 24.82 12.00
N ALA A 514 3.21 23.76 11.21
CA ALA A 514 4.10 22.59 11.24
C ALA A 514 5.55 22.97 10.86
N ILE A 515 5.72 23.84 9.86
CA ILE A 515 7.05 24.37 9.48
C ILE A 515 7.65 25.24 10.59
N SER A 516 6.85 26.13 11.20
CA SER A 516 7.30 26.96 12.32
C SER A 516 7.82 26.10 13.47
N PHE A 517 7.07 25.05 13.84
CA PHE A 517 7.50 24.08 14.83
C PHE A 517 8.79 23.37 14.41
N ALA A 518 8.88 22.90 13.16
CA ALA A 518 10.08 22.24 12.66
C ALA A 518 11.31 23.16 12.74
N LEU A 519 11.18 24.42 12.35
CA LEU A 519 12.26 25.41 12.40
C LEU A 519 12.73 25.74 13.82
N LEU A 520 11.87 25.58 14.83
CA LEU A 520 12.24 25.73 16.25
C LEU A 520 12.92 24.48 16.80
N SER A 521 12.46 23.30 16.39
CA SER A 521 12.77 22.03 17.05
C SER A 521 13.83 21.19 16.35
N SER A 522 14.34 21.62 15.19
CA SER A 522 15.27 20.83 14.38
C SER A 522 16.50 21.61 13.92
N GLU A 523 17.60 20.87 13.71
CA GLU A 523 18.85 21.42 13.23
C GLU A 523 18.73 22.00 11.80
N PRO A 524 19.59 22.99 11.43
CA PRO A 524 19.49 23.68 10.14
C PRO A 524 19.54 22.82 8.89
N ASN A 525 20.12 21.61 8.94
CA ASN A 525 20.26 20.73 7.77
C ASN A 525 19.20 19.63 7.70
N THR A 526 18.28 19.56 8.67
CA THR A 526 17.25 18.52 8.69
C THR A 526 16.17 18.81 7.65
N VAL A 527 15.83 17.81 6.82
CA VAL A 527 14.71 17.90 5.87
C VAL A 527 13.40 17.87 6.63
N ILE A 528 12.55 18.88 6.43
CA ILE A 528 11.24 18.98 7.09
C ILE A 528 10.24 18.15 6.29
N ARG A 529 9.59 17.16 6.92
CA ARG A 529 8.60 16.29 6.25
C ARG A 529 7.23 16.50 6.85
N ILE A 530 6.26 16.83 6.00
CA ILE A 530 4.89 17.12 6.43
C ILE A 530 3.93 16.26 5.64
N VAL A 531 2.97 15.65 6.34
CA VAL A 531 1.84 14.95 5.71
C VAL A 531 0.58 15.79 5.91
N LYS A 532 -0.07 16.15 4.82
CA LYS A 532 -1.31 16.92 4.80
C LYS A 532 -2.49 15.99 4.48
N ASN A 533 -3.53 16.06 5.29
CA ASN A 533 -4.74 15.24 5.08
C ASN A 533 -5.62 15.74 3.93
N LEU A 534 -5.41 16.96 3.41
CA LEU A 534 -6.12 17.58 2.28
C LEU A 534 -5.15 17.91 1.15
N ARG A 535 -5.66 18.34 -0.02
CA ARG A 535 -4.81 18.95 -1.06
C ARG A 535 -4.27 20.28 -0.53
N MET A 536 -2.97 20.53 -0.74
CA MET A 536 -2.35 21.80 -0.37
C MET A 536 -3.00 22.96 -1.12
N CYS A 537 -3.03 24.17 -0.57
CA CYS A 537 -3.54 25.35 -1.28
C CYS A 537 -2.41 26.14 -1.98
N LEU A 538 -2.78 26.97 -2.96
CA LEU A 538 -1.84 27.77 -3.77
C LEU A 538 -0.97 28.69 -2.92
N ASP A 539 -1.59 29.29 -1.91
CA ASP A 539 -0.92 30.18 -0.98
C ASP A 539 0.15 29.44 -0.15
N CYS A 540 -0.20 28.32 0.49
CA CYS A 540 0.76 27.50 1.23
C CYS A 540 1.90 27.04 0.31
N HIS A 541 1.59 26.55 -0.89
CA HIS A 541 2.61 26.15 -1.85
C HIS A 541 3.61 27.29 -2.16
N SER A 542 3.09 28.50 -2.41
CA SER A 542 3.92 29.68 -2.70
C SER A 542 4.74 30.13 -1.50
N ALA A 543 4.14 30.15 -0.30
CA ALA A 543 4.83 30.48 0.94
C ALA A 543 5.97 29.50 1.23
N ILE A 544 5.73 28.19 1.09
CA ILE A 544 6.73 27.15 1.40
C ILE A 544 7.91 27.22 0.43
N LYS A 545 7.69 27.54 -0.85
CA LYS A 545 8.79 27.85 -1.79
C LYS A 545 9.68 28.96 -1.22
N LEU A 546 9.10 30.09 -0.85
CA LEU A 546 9.86 31.22 -0.30
C LEU A 546 10.55 30.87 1.02
N ILE A 547 9.88 30.15 1.93
CA ILE A 547 10.47 29.66 3.17
C ILE A 547 11.70 28.78 2.88
N SER A 548 11.61 27.83 1.94
CA SER A 548 12.72 26.94 1.58
C SER A 548 13.96 27.71 1.10
N ARG A 549 13.74 28.83 0.41
CA ARG A 549 14.81 29.72 -0.05
C ARG A 549 15.38 30.56 1.09
N LEU A 550 14.52 31.20 1.86
CA LEU A 550 14.87 32.15 2.92
C LEU A 550 15.64 31.46 4.06
N TYR A 551 15.14 30.32 4.53
CA TYR A 551 15.71 29.60 5.66
C TYR A 551 16.70 28.51 5.23
N GLY A 552 16.91 28.32 3.92
CA GLY A 552 17.82 27.30 3.39
C GLY A 552 17.42 25.87 3.75
N ARG A 553 16.12 25.61 3.97
CA ARG A 553 15.61 24.30 4.38
C ARG A 553 14.96 23.57 3.21
N GLU A 554 15.24 22.28 3.09
CA GLU A 554 14.44 21.40 2.23
C GLU A 554 13.15 21.01 2.98
N VAL A 555 12.02 21.18 2.31
CA VAL A 555 10.70 20.85 2.86
C VAL A 555 10.03 19.88 1.90
N VAL A 556 9.60 18.73 2.39
CA VAL A 556 8.85 17.72 1.63
C VAL A 556 7.44 17.66 2.19
N VAL A 557 6.45 18.04 1.38
CA VAL A 557 5.04 17.98 1.75
C VAL A 557 4.34 16.91 0.93
N ARG A 558 3.77 15.91 1.60
CA ARG A 558 2.86 14.94 1.00
C ARG A 558 1.43 15.43 1.16
N ASP A 559 0.74 15.69 0.07
CA ASP A 559 -0.71 15.91 0.07
C ASP A 559 -1.48 14.63 -0.31
N ARG A 560 -2.81 14.74 -0.47
CA ARG A 560 -3.67 13.59 -0.89
C ARG A 560 -3.25 12.95 -2.22
N THR A 561 -2.56 13.69 -3.10
CA THR A 561 -2.32 13.31 -4.50
C THR A 561 -0.85 13.05 -4.81
N ARG A 562 0.08 13.79 -4.20
CA ARG A 562 1.51 13.77 -4.56
C ARG A 562 2.41 14.31 -3.45
N PHE A 563 3.71 14.19 -3.66
CA PHE A 563 4.72 14.95 -2.93
C PHE A 563 5.08 16.24 -3.66
N HIS A 564 5.42 17.22 -2.85
CA HIS A 564 5.99 18.50 -3.23
C HIS A 564 7.33 18.63 -2.51
N HIS A 565 8.40 18.63 -3.29
CA HIS A 565 9.76 18.79 -2.78
C HIS A 565 10.21 20.22 -2.99
N PHE A 566 10.24 20.99 -1.91
CA PHE A 566 10.61 22.40 -1.91
C PHE A 566 12.08 22.55 -1.57
N ARG A 567 12.84 23.12 -2.50
CA ARG A 567 14.27 23.36 -2.34
C ARG A 567 14.69 24.63 -3.05
N HIS A 568 15.38 25.51 -2.33
CA HIS A 568 15.92 26.78 -2.85
C HIS A 568 14.88 27.65 -3.61
N GLY A 569 13.61 27.63 -3.20
CA GLY A 569 12.56 28.42 -3.86
C GLY A 569 11.82 27.70 -4.99
N PHE A 570 12.21 26.48 -5.33
CA PHE A 570 11.56 25.67 -6.37
C PHE A 570 10.80 24.51 -5.75
N CYS A 571 9.77 24.03 -6.45
CA CYS A 571 9.05 22.80 -6.10
C CYS A 571 9.21 21.77 -7.22
N SER A 572 9.31 20.48 -6.87
CA SER A 572 9.34 19.38 -7.87
C SER A 572 8.13 19.35 -8.80
N CYS A 573 7.02 20.02 -8.45
CA CYS A 573 5.85 20.14 -9.31
C CYS A 573 5.97 21.17 -10.44
N LYS A 574 7.01 22.02 -10.44
CA LYS A 574 7.19 23.12 -11.41
C LYS A 574 5.95 24.01 -11.55
N ASP A 575 5.24 24.23 -10.44
CA ASP A 575 3.99 24.99 -10.36
C ASP A 575 2.82 24.41 -11.18
N TYR A 576 2.92 23.15 -11.60
CA TYR A 576 1.86 22.41 -12.28
C TYR A 576 1.31 21.32 -11.35
N TRP A 577 0.22 21.61 -10.62
CA TRP A 577 -0.29 20.67 -9.62
C TRP A 577 -1.77 20.76 -9.25
#